data_AF-A0A1Q7I9F1-F1
#
_entry.id   AF-A0A1Q7I9F1-F1
#
_cell.length_a   1.000
_cell.length_b   1.000
_cell.length_c   1.000
_cell.angle_alpha   90.00
_cell.angle_beta   90.00
_cell.angle_gamma   90.00
#
_symmetry.space_group_name_H-M   'P 1'
#
loop_
_entity.id
_entity.type
_entity.pdbx_description
1 polymer ?
#
loop_
_entity_poly.entity_id
_entity_poly.type
_entity_poly.pdbx_seq_one_letter_code
_entity_poly.pdbx_strand_id
1 'polypeptide(L)'
;MTRAGTLLVKEPGLKTIFQGEEHPYVRCVIADTVDPERHFECRVLDEVDIPISIGELISLEVIKVVTDRRSGIVRFDCHLSRTPTQE
;
A
#
# COMPACT_ATOMS: atom_id res chain seq x y z
N MET A 1 -10.06 -4.72 -6.51
CA MET A 1 -8.99 -4.60 -7.54
C MET A 1 -7.68 -4.82 -6.81
N THR A 2 -6.77 -5.65 -7.31
CA THR A 2 -5.52 -6.00 -6.58
C THR A 2 -4.32 -5.35 -7.24
N ARG A 3 -3.36 -4.88 -6.44
CA ARG A 3 -2.08 -4.31 -6.85
C ARG A 3 -0.97 -5.16 -6.25
N ALA A 4 -0.17 -5.78 -7.10
CA ALA A 4 1.01 -6.52 -6.68
C ALA A 4 2.27 -5.78 -7.15
N GLY A 5 3.35 -5.91 -6.39
CA GLY A 5 4.61 -5.25 -6.67
C GLY A 5 5.72 -5.62 -5.71
N THR A 6 6.93 -5.15 -5.98
CA THR A 6 8.05 -5.26 -5.05
C THR A 6 8.00 -4.11 -4.05
N LEU A 7 8.01 -4.41 -2.76
CA LEU A 7 8.01 -3.40 -1.70
C LEU A 7 9.35 -2.64 -1.69
N LEU A 8 9.33 -1.35 -1.96
CA LEU A 8 10.53 -0.51 -1.99
C LEU A 8 10.71 0.29 -0.69
N VAL A 9 9.60 0.80 -0.16
CA VAL A 9 9.57 1.64 1.04
C VAL A 9 8.49 1.12 1.96
N LYS A 10 8.77 1.11 3.27
CA LYS A 10 7.84 0.71 4.32
C LYS A 10 8.03 1.63 5.52
N GLU A 11 6.98 2.36 5.86
CA GLU A 11 6.94 3.27 7.03
C GLU A 11 5.71 2.92 7.88
N PRO A 12 5.91 2.12 8.95
CA PRO A 12 4.84 1.71 9.85
C PRO A 12 4.49 2.75 10.91
N GLY A 13 3.39 2.53 11.64
CA GLY A 13 2.99 3.33 12.80
C GLY A 13 2.37 4.69 12.47
N LEU A 14 1.96 4.93 11.23
CA LEU A 14 1.31 6.19 10.82
C LEU A 14 -0.19 6.16 11.10
N LYS A 15 -0.83 7.34 11.07
CA LYS A 15 -2.27 7.51 11.30
C LYS A 15 -2.89 8.45 10.27
N THR A 16 -4.09 8.11 9.79
CA THR A 16 -4.85 8.94 8.85
C THR A 16 -6.31 8.97 9.25
N ILE A 17 -7.02 10.01 8.82
CA ILE A 17 -8.48 10.00 8.84
C ILE A 17 -8.97 9.36 7.54
N PHE A 18 -9.78 8.31 7.66
CA PHE A 18 -10.43 7.63 6.54
C PHE A 18 -11.91 7.47 6.88
N GLN A 19 -12.79 7.92 5.98
CA GLN A 19 -14.25 7.89 6.18
C GLN A 19 -14.77 8.55 7.48
N GLY A 20 -14.00 9.49 8.05
CA GLY A 20 -14.39 10.22 9.27
C GLY A 20 -13.85 9.59 10.57
N GLU A 21 -13.17 8.45 10.49
CA GLU A 21 -12.55 7.78 11.63
C GLU A 21 -11.02 7.80 11.51
N GLU A 22 -10.32 7.73 12.65
CA GLU A 22 -8.86 7.61 12.67
C GLU A 22 -8.47 6.14 12.50
N HIS A 23 -7.67 5.86 11.47
CA HIS A 23 -7.16 4.53 11.18
C HIS A 23 -5.62 4.55 11.24
N PRO A 24 -4.98 3.56 11.89
CA PRO A 24 -3.56 3.33 11.69
C PRO A 24 -3.31 2.89 10.24
N TYR A 25 -2.13 3.17 9.73
CA TYR A 25 -1.73 2.67 8.42
C TYR A 25 -0.22 2.53 8.30
N VAL A 26 0.20 1.69 7.36
CA VAL A 26 1.57 1.61 6.87
C VAL A 26 1.66 2.34 5.53
N ARG A 27 2.54 3.33 5.42
CA ARG A 27 2.88 3.91 4.11
C ARG A 27 3.86 2.99 3.42
N CYS A 28 3.59 2.66 2.17
CA CYS A 28 4.51 1.90 1.36
C CYS A 28 4.59 2.41 -0.07
N VAL A 29 5.72 2.13 -0.71
CA VAL A 29 5.90 2.32 -2.15
C VAL A 29 6.18 0.97 -2.76
N ILE A 30 5.46 0.61 -3.81
CA ILE A 30 5.67 -0.63 -4.54
C ILE A 30 6.09 -0.34 -5.98
N ALA A 31 7.06 -1.08 -6.49
CA ALA A 31 7.40 -1.10 -7.92
C ALA A 31 6.48 -2.07 -8.67
N ASP A 32 6.02 -1.69 -9.86
CA ASP A 32 5.27 -2.60 -10.73
C ASP A 32 6.10 -3.85 -11.06
N THR A 33 5.45 -5.00 -11.16
CA THR A 33 6.13 -6.25 -11.54
C THR A 33 6.45 -6.32 -13.03
N VAL A 34 5.73 -5.57 -13.87
CA VAL A 34 5.92 -5.52 -15.33
C VAL A 34 6.86 -4.37 -15.71
N ASP A 35 6.76 -3.25 -15.00
CA ASP A 35 7.58 -2.04 -15.24
C ASP A 35 8.16 -1.50 -13.92
N PRO A 36 9.36 -1.95 -13.51
CA PRO A 36 9.95 -1.59 -12.23
C PRO A 36 10.23 -0.09 -12.06
N GLU A 37 10.33 0.69 -13.14
CA GLU A 37 10.51 2.15 -13.07
C GLU A 37 9.21 2.85 -12.64
N ARG A 38 8.08 2.15 -12.75
CA ARG A 38 6.78 2.65 -12.33
C ARG A 38 6.52 2.31 -10.87
N HIS A 39 6.54 3.35 -10.04
CA HIS A 39 6.28 3.25 -8.60
C HIS A 39 4.85 3.67 -8.26
N PHE A 40 4.28 3.03 -7.23
CA PHE A 40 2.96 3.37 -6.70
C PHE A 40 3.06 3.66 -5.21
N GLU A 41 2.48 4.80 -4.80
CA GLU A 41 2.30 5.10 -3.39
C GLU A 41 1.06 4.40 -2.86
N CYS A 42 1.23 3.64 -1.80
CA CYS A 42 0.20 2.86 -1.16
C CYS A 42 0.10 3.19 0.33
N ARG A 43 -1.13 3.12 0.85
CA ARG A 43 -1.42 3.16 2.29
C ARG A 43 -2.19 1.91 2.65
N VAL A 44 -1.57 1.05 3.45
CA VAL A 44 -2.22 -0.14 3.98
C VAL A 44 -2.95 0.26 5.25
N LEU A 45 -4.26 0.42 5.16
CA LEU A 45 -5.11 0.83 6.28
C LEU A 45 -5.27 -0.31 7.29
N ASP A 46 -5.58 0.07 8.53
CA ASP A 46 -5.88 -0.81 9.67
C ASP A 46 -4.71 -1.71 10.10
N GLU A 47 -3.51 -1.42 9.59
CA GLU A 47 -2.28 -2.12 9.95
C GLU A 47 -1.32 -1.14 10.62
N VAL A 48 -0.80 -1.52 11.79
CA VAL A 48 0.28 -0.77 12.47
C VAL A 48 1.64 -1.11 11.86
N ASP A 49 1.80 -2.36 11.44
CA ASP A 49 2.94 -2.86 10.68
C ASP A 49 2.50 -3.99 9.72
N ILE A 50 3.30 -4.28 8.69
CA ILE A 50 3.06 -5.40 7.76
C ILE A 50 4.22 -6.40 7.82
N PRO A 51 3.98 -7.72 7.72
CA PRO A 51 5.02 -8.74 7.84
C PRO A 51 5.92 -8.88 6.59
N ILE A 52 5.87 -7.92 5.67
CA ILE A 52 6.62 -7.94 4.41
C ILE A 52 7.83 -7.03 4.52
N SER A 53 8.98 -7.51 4.07
CA SER A 53 10.25 -6.78 4.07
C SER A 53 10.45 -6.00 2.78
N ILE A 54 11.26 -4.95 2.84
CA ILE A 54 11.69 -4.24 1.63
C ILE A 54 12.46 -5.21 0.72
N GLY A 55 12.13 -5.20 -0.57
CA GLY A 55 12.64 -6.12 -1.58
C GLY A 55 11.75 -7.34 -1.82
N GLU A 56 10.76 -7.59 -0.96
CA GLU A 56 9.84 -8.72 -1.13
C GLU A 56 8.60 -8.34 -1.95
N LEU A 57 7.96 -9.35 -2.53
CA LEU A 57 6.70 -9.18 -3.23
C LEU A 57 5.56 -8.97 -2.23
N ILE A 58 4.73 -7.99 -2.51
CA ILE A 58 3.53 -7.67 -1.75
C ILE A 58 2.33 -7.64 -2.69
N SER A 59 1.19 -8.08 -2.19
CA SER A 59 -0.10 -7.94 -2.85
C SER A 59 -1.06 -7.16 -1.95
N LEU A 60 -1.70 -6.17 -2.55
CA LEU A 60 -2.55 -5.19 -1.87
C LEU A 60 -3.92 -5.16 -2.54
N GLU A 61 -4.97 -5.25 -1.73
CA GLU A 61 -6.33 -5.04 -2.21
C GLU A 61 -6.67 -3.56 -2.18
N VAL A 62 -6.84 -2.95 -3.36
CA VAL A 62 -7.15 -1.53 -3.50
C VAL A 62 -8.61 -1.29 -3.14
N ILE A 63 -8.81 -0.41 -2.16
CA ILE A 63 -10.12 0.04 -1.68
C ILE A 63 -10.50 1.35 -2.38
N LYS A 64 -9.55 2.29 -2.44
CA LYS A 64 -9.79 3.62 -2.99
C LYS A 64 -8.54 4.16 -3.67
N VAL A 65 -8.73 4.78 -4.84
CA VAL A 65 -7.69 5.55 -5.51
C VAL A 65 -7.87 7.02 -5.15
N VAL A 66 -6.82 7.64 -4.64
CA VAL A 66 -6.78 9.05 -4.28
C VAL A 66 -5.76 9.74 -5.18
N THR A 67 -6.26 10.57 -6.09
CA THR A 67 -5.43 11.41 -6.93
C THR A 67 -5.35 12.80 -6.31
N ASP A 68 -4.16 13.18 -5.83
CA ASP A 68 -3.93 14.56 -5.41
C ASP A 68 -3.54 15.42 -6.61
N ARG A 69 -4.48 16.26 -7.07
CA ARG A 69 -4.27 17.11 -8.26
C ARG A 69 -3.23 18.20 -8.05
N ARG A 70 -2.92 18.57 -6.80
CA ARG A 70 -1.94 19.62 -6.48
C ARG A 70 -0.52 19.09 -6.56
N SER A 71 -0.29 17.86 -6.14
CA SER A 71 1.02 17.20 -6.12
C SER A 71 1.24 16.28 -7.34
N GLY A 72 0.18 15.99 -8.10
CA GLY A 72 0.21 15.03 -9.22
C GLY A 72 0.35 13.58 -8.78
N ILE A 73 0.26 13.30 -7.47
CA ILE A 73 0.50 11.98 -6.89
C ILE A 73 -0.79 11.16 -6.96
N VAL A 74 -0.66 9.92 -7.44
CA VAL A 74 -1.70 8.90 -7.35
C VAL A 74 -1.37 7.98 -6.19
N ARG A 75 -2.23 7.97 -5.17
CA ARG A 75 -2.09 7.14 -3.98
C ARG A 75 -3.21 6.11 -3.92
N PHE A 76 -2.88 4.90 -3.53
CA PHE A 76 -3.83 3.81 -3.35
C PHE A 76 -4.02 3.54 -1.87
N ASP A 77 -5.26 3.67 -1.40
CA ASP A 77 -5.66 3.18 -0.08
C ASP A 77 -6.07 1.71 -0.24
N CYS A 78 -5.40 0.85 0.51
CA CYS A 78 -5.45 -0.59 0.34
C CYS A 78 -5.60 -1.31 1.67
N HIS A 79 -6.01 -2.57 1.63
CA HIS A 79 -5.71 -3.54 2.67
C HIS A 79 -4.62 -4.50 2.20
N LEU A 80 -3.90 -5.07 3.15
CA LEU A 80 -2.97 -6.15 2.84
C LEU A 80 -3.81 -7.32 2.35
N SER A 81 -3.62 -7.74 1.09
CA SER A 81 -4.26 -8.98 0.66
C SER A 81 -3.53 -10.08 1.40
N ARG A 82 -4.16 -10.69 2.39
CA ARG A 82 -3.66 -11.92 2.98
C ARG A 82 -3.68 -12.92 1.84
N THR A 83 -2.54 -13.13 1.18
CA THR A 83 -2.37 -14.30 0.33
C THR A 83 -2.78 -15.47 1.21
N PRO A 84 -3.77 -16.30 0.80
CA PRO A 84 -4.06 -17.49 1.56
C PRO A 84 -2.74 -18.24 1.64
N THR A 85 -2.26 -18.44 2.86
CA THR A 85 -1.15 -19.33 3.16
C THR A 85 -1.44 -20.63 2.41
N GLN A 86 -0.71 -20.91 1.34
CA GLN A 86 -0.69 -22.27 0.82
C GLN A 86 0.11 -23.06 1.85
N GLU A 87 -0.62 -23.81 2.67
CA GLU A 87 -0.11 -24.94 3.44
C GLU A 87 0.58 -25.97 2.53
#